data_AF-A0A9W4IE42-F1
#
_entry.id   AF-A0A9W4IE42-F1
#
_cell.length_a   1.000
_cell.length_b   1.000
_cell.length_c   1.000
_cell.angle_alpha   90.00
_cell.angle_beta   90.00
_cell.angle_gamma   90.00
#
_symmetry.space_group_name_H-M   'P 1'
#
loop_
_entity.id
_entity.type
_entity.pdbx_description
1 polymer ?
#
loop_
_entity_poly.entity_id
_entity_poly.type
_entity_poly.pdbx_seq_one_letter_code
_entity_poly.pdbx_strand_id
1 'polypeptide(L)'
;MHPSRQAYVEEDTDMGINLADLPVDQDYDMPTAEAGIPSSRASAIISQFERKRRAAAMVVPTDDAKVRARLRELGEPITLFGEGPSERRDRLRELLTDMADQQGGDIEMEEPEAEAEDERQEEFYTVGSDELLAARKSIAHYSLPRAKARIARLREESTIPLRTHVKHRKAVREKLEGFDLYGSQIAGERPWWYKIVDCA
;
A
#
# COMPACT_ATOMS: atom_id res chain seq x y z
N MET A 1 -6.19 -49.11 -10.34
CA MET A 1 -6.98 -48.26 -11.26
C MET A 1 -7.67 -49.19 -12.23
N HIS A 2 -9.00 -49.15 -12.32
CA HIS A 2 -9.78 -50.12 -13.13
C HIS A 2 -9.76 -49.70 -14.62
N PRO A 3 -9.62 -50.64 -15.58
CA PRO A 3 -9.47 -50.34 -17.01
C PRO A 3 -10.69 -49.67 -17.66
N SER A 4 -11.81 -49.56 -16.95
CA SER A 4 -13.02 -48.84 -17.38
C SER A 4 -12.98 -47.33 -17.15
N ARG A 5 -11.84 -46.78 -16.70
CA ARG A 5 -11.61 -45.33 -16.50
C ARG A 5 -10.58 -44.75 -17.48
N GLN A 6 -10.50 -45.28 -18.70
CA GLN A 6 -9.79 -44.63 -19.81
C GLN A 6 -10.82 -43.90 -20.68
N ALA A 7 -10.58 -42.61 -20.94
CA ALA A 7 -11.39 -41.81 -21.85
C ALA A 7 -11.11 -42.23 -23.30
N TYR A 8 -12.17 -42.43 -24.09
CA TYR A 8 -12.08 -42.65 -25.53
C TYR A 8 -11.72 -41.32 -26.20
N VAL A 9 -10.61 -41.29 -26.94
CA VAL A 9 -10.17 -40.14 -27.73
C VAL A 9 -10.46 -40.49 -29.19
N GLU A 10 -11.35 -39.74 -29.85
CA GLU A 10 -11.50 -39.84 -31.30
C GLU A 10 -10.27 -39.23 -31.97
N GLU A 11 -9.71 -39.95 -32.95
CA GLU A 11 -8.68 -39.40 -33.83
C GLU A 11 -9.37 -38.50 -34.85
N ASP A 12 -9.31 -37.19 -34.61
CA ASP A 12 -9.79 -36.19 -35.57
C ASP A 12 -9.06 -36.37 -36.90
N THR A 13 -9.79 -36.80 -37.93
CA THR A 13 -9.28 -36.79 -39.31
C THR A 13 -9.05 -35.34 -39.72
N ASP A 14 -7.78 -34.98 -39.78
CA ASP A 14 -7.27 -33.62 -40.01
C ASP A 14 -7.57 -33.16 -41.45
N MET A 15 -8.80 -32.69 -41.69
CA MET A 15 -9.19 -32.00 -42.93
C MET A 15 -8.97 -30.49 -42.78
N GLY A 16 -7.75 -30.09 -42.42
CA GLY A 16 -7.32 -28.69 -42.34
C GLY A 16 -6.70 -28.21 -43.65
N ILE A 17 -7.17 -27.08 -44.18
CA ILE A 17 -6.47 -26.36 -45.25
C ILE A 17 -5.26 -25.65 -44.62
N ASN A 18 -4.06 -25.83 -45.17
CA ASN A 18 -2.86 -25.20 -44.63
C ASN A 18 -2.93 -23.67 -44.81
N LEU A 19 -2.49 -22.93 -43.80
CA LEU A 19 -2.46 -21.45 -43.80
C LEU A 19 -1.67 -20.88 -44.99
N ALA A 20 -0.70 -21.64 -45.52
CA ALA A 20 0.10 -21.27 -46.68
C ALA A 20 -0.66 -21.33 -48.02
N ASP A 21 -1.81 -22.02 -48.07
CA ASP A 21 -2.59 -22.25 -49.29
C ASP A 21 -3.71 -21.19 -49.49
N LEU A 22 -3.83 -20.23 -48.57
CA LEU A 22 -4.76 -19.11 -48.71
C LEU A 22 -4.14 -18.02 -49.60
N PRO A 23 -4.84 -17.57 -50.67
CA PRO A 23 -4.38 -16.44 -51.47
C PRO A 23 -4.25 -15.20 -50.60
N VAL A 24 -3.03 -14.65 -50.50
CA VAL A 24 -2.79 -13.40 -49.78
C VAL A 24 -3.17 -12.25 -50.71
N ASP A 25 -4.36 -11.71 -50.52
CA ASP A 25 -4.82 -10.52 -51.24
C ASP A 25 -4.08 -9.29 -50.68
N GLN A 26 -2.97 -8.91 -51.33
CA GLN A 26 -2.19 -7.71 -50.98
C GLN A 26 -2.73 -6.44 -51.64
N ASP A 27 -3.76 -6.57 -52.48
CA ASP A 27 -4.32 -5.47 -53.27
C ASP A 27 -5.67 -4.99 -52.68
N TYR A 28 -5.82 -5.06 -51.36
CA TYR A 28 -6.92 -4.40 -50.68
C TYR A 28 -6.69 -2.89 -50.68
N ASP A 29 -7.02 -2.25 -51.81
CA ASP A 29 -7.07 -0.80 -51.94
C ASP A 29 -8.23 -0.30 -51.06
N MET A 30 -7.92 0.00 -49.80
CA MET A 30 -8.82 0.71 -48.91
C MET A 30 -9.19 2.02 -49.61
N PRO A 31 -10.45 2.26 -50.01
CA PRO A 31 -10.82 3.53 -50.62
C PRO A 31 -10.58 4.59 -49.55
N THR A 32 -9.51 5.35 -49.71
CA THR A 32 -9.22 6.50 -48.87
C THR A 32 -10.34 7.51 -49.09
N ALA A 33 -11.30 7.46 -48.18
CA ALA A 33 -12.31 8.46 -47.85
C ALA A 33 -13.16 9.02 -49.00
N GLU A 34 -14.48 8.90 -48.82
CA GLU A 34 -15.44 9.83 -49.42
C GLU A 34 -14.96 11.29 -49.26
N ALA A 35 -14.90 11.99 -50.40
CA ALA A 35 -14.96 13.44 -50.55
C ALA A 35 -14.00 14.34 -49.71
N GLY A 36 -12.87 14.73 -50.31
CA GLY A 36 -12.46 16.14 -50.29
C GLY A 36 -11.47 16.63 -49.21
N ILE A 37 -10.68 15.76 -48.57
CA ILE A 37 -9.66 16.20 -47.59
C ILE A 37 -8.25 16.18 -48.24
N PRO A 38 -7.50 17.29 -48.25
CA PRO A 38 -6.16 17.36 -48.86
C PRO A 38 -5.15 16.44 -48.15
N SER A 39 -4.24 15.82 -48.91
CA SER A 39 -3.20 14.85 -48.48
C SER A 39 -2.39 15.27 -47.24
N SER A 40 -2.18 16.57 -47.02
CA SER A 40 -1.49 17.10 -45.83
C SER A 40 -2.29 16.97 -44.53
N ARG A 41 -3.63 17.01 -44.59
CA ARG A 41 -4.48 16.77 -43.40
C ARG A 41 -4.61 15.28 -43.11
N ALA A 42 -4.66 14.44 -44.14
CA ALA A 42 -4.71 12.99 -43.98
C ALA A 42 -3.44 12.46 -43.28
N SER A 43 -2.25 12.94 -43.67
CA SER A 43 -0.97 12.60 -43.03
C SER A 43 -0.87 13.10 -41.58
N ALA A 44 -1.40 14.28 -41.27
CA ALA A 44 -1.48 14.78 -39.90
C ALA A 44 -2.39 13.90 -39.01
N ILE A 45 -3.51 13.42 -39.55
CA ILE A 45 -4.42 12.51 -38.82
C ILE A 45 -3.75 11.16 -38.55
N ILE A 46 -3.08 10.59 -39.56
CA ILE A 46 -2.38 9.30 -39.41
C ILE A 46 -1.28 9.39 -38.34
N SER A 47 -0.47 10.46 -38.35
CA SER A 47 0.60 10.63 -37.35
C SER A 47 0.05 10.80 -35.92
N GLN A 48 -1.12 11.40 -35.73
CA GLN A 48 -1.78 11.47 -34.42
C GLN A 48 -2.25 10.09 -33.94
N PHE A 49 -2.77 9.25 -34.84
CA PHE A 49 -3.15 7.88 -34.49
C PHE A 49 -1.94 7.02 -34.13
N GLU A 50 -0.83 7.16 -34.85
CA GLU A 50 0.41 6.46 -34.54
C GLU A 50 0.98 6.85 -33.18
N ARG A 51 0.95 8.15 -32.84
CA ARG A 51 1.35 8.63 -31.51
C ARG A 51 0.49 8.04 -30.40
N LYS A 52 -0.84 8.08 -30.57
CA LYS A 52 -1.77 7.49 -29.58
C LYS A 52 -1.58 5.98 -29.43
N ARG A 53 -1.30 5.27 -30.53
CA ARG A 53 -1.02 3.84 -30.49
C ARG A 53 0.29 3.54 -29.74
N ARG A 54 1.33 4.36 -29.93
CA ARG A 54 2.60 4.23 -29.19
C ARG A 54 2.43 4.55 -27.70
N ALA A 55 1.72 5.63 -27.36
CA ALA A 55 1.41 5.97 -25.97
C ALA A 55 0.62 4.87 -25.25
N ALA A 56 -0.34 4.25 -25.93
CA ALA A 56 -1.10 3.12 -25.37
C ALA A 56 -0.25 1.85 -25.18
N ALA A 57 0.80 1.67 -25.98
CA ALA A 57 1.73 0.55 -25.87
C ALA A 57 2.79 0.74 -24.78
N MET A 58 3.05 1.97 -24.32
CA MET A 58 3.99 2.23 -23.24
C MET A 58 3.49 1.65 -21.91
N VAL A 59 4.32 0.78 -21.33
CA VAL A 59 4.07 0.16 -20.03
C VAL A 59 4.32 1.20 -18.94
N VAL A 60 3.28 1.54 -18.19
CA VAL A 60 3.33 2.49 -17.07
C VAL A 60 2.73 1.82 -15.84
N PRO A 61 3.26 2.07 -14.62
CA PRO A 61 2.73 1.52 -13.39
C PRO A 61 1.21 1.71 -13.26
N THR A 62 0.54 0.66 -12.80
CA THR A 62 -0.89 0.69 -12.50
C THR A 62 -1.20 1.33 -11.16
N ASP A 63 -0.21 1.43 -10.26
CA ASP A 63 -0.33 2.05 -8.94
C ASP A 63 -0.28 3.58 -9.02
N ASP A 64 -1.34 4.23 -8.52
CA ASP A 64 -1.48 5.69 -8.50
C ASP A 64 -0.37 6.39 -7.71
N ALA A 65 0.13 5.76 -6.63
CA ALA A 65 1.20 6.35 -5.83
C ALA A 65 2.50 6.51 -6.64
N LYS A 66 2.84 5.48 -7.42
CA LYS A 66 4.01 5.49 -8.31
C LYS A 66 3.85 6.49 -9.46
N VAL A 67 2.66 6.57 -10.05
CA VAL A 67 2.34 7.56 -11.10
C VAL A 67 2.51 8.99 -10.58
N ARG A 68 2.02 9.28 -9.37
CA ARG A 68 2.17 10.60 -8.74
C ARG A 68 3.61 10.95 -8.39
N ALA A 69 4.42 9.97 -8.00
CA ALA A 69 5.85 10.16 -7.76
C ALA A 69 6.58 10.51 -9.06
N ARG A 70 6.35 9.75 -10.14
CA ARG A 70 6.97 10.01 -11.46
C ARG A 70 6.56 11.36 -12.04
N LEU A 71 5.28 11.76 -11.94
CA LEU A 71 4.85 13.11 -12.36
C LEU A 71 5.57 14.22 -11.59
N ARG A 72 5.84 14.00 -10.29
CA ARG A 72 6.61 14.94 -9.46
C ARG A 72 8.08 15.00 -9.89
N GLU A 73 8.70 13.86 -10.23
CA GLU A 73 10.08 13.79 -10.73
C GLU A 73 10.23 14.55 -12.07
N LEU A 74 9.24 14.42 -12.95
CA LEU A 74 9.18 15.15 -14.22
C LEU A 74 8.86 16.65 -14.05
N GLY A 75 8.55 17.12 -12.85
CA GLY A 75 8.20 18.51 -12.57
C GLY A 75 6.79 18.92 -13.04
N GLU A 76 5.95 17.95 -13.41
CA GLU A 76 4.59 18.15 -13.89
C GLU A 76 3.58 18.16 -12.72
N PRO A 77 2.41 18.82 -12.86
CA PRO A 77 1.42 18.86 -11.80
C PRO A 77 0.91 17.45 -11.47
N ILE A 78 0.91 17.12 -10.18
CA ILE A 78 0.62 15.75 -9.69
C ILE A 78 -0.82 15.34 -10.00
N THR A 79 -1.78 16.25 -9.78
CA THR A 79 -3.21 16.00 -10.02
C THR A 79 -3.86 17.25 -10.62
N LEU A 80 -4.56 17.09 -11.75
CA LEU A 80 -5.39 18.15 -12.33
C LEU A 80 -6.82 18.09 -11.77
N PHE A 81 -7.56 19.20 -11.87
CA PHE A 81 -8.94 19.26 -11.37
C PHE A 81 -9.86 18.34 -12.17
N GLY A 82 -10.58 17.45 -11.49
CA GLY A 82 -11.47 16.47 -12.12
C GLY A 82 -10.77 15.22 -12.68
N GLU A 83 -9.45 15.10 -12.52
CA GLU A 83 -8.66 13.99 -13.06
C GLU A 83 -8.76 12.72 -12.18
N GLY A 84 -9.23 11.62 -12.77
CA GLY A 84 -9.22 10.29 -12.15
C GLY A 84 -7.85 9.58 -12.18
N PRO A 85 -7.65 8.48 -11.44
CA PRO A 85 -6.40 7.71 -11.47
C PRO A 85 -6.02 7.18 -12.86
N SER A 86 -7.01 6.78 -13.66
CA SER A 86 -6.79 6.31 -15.04
C SER A 86 -6.31 7.45 -15.95
N GLU A 87 -6.98 8.60 -15.91
CA GLU A 87 -6.65 9.78 -16.72
C GLU A 87 -5.26 10.31 -16.38
N ARG A 88 -4.87 10.25 -15.10
CA ARG A 88 -3.51 10.60 -14.65
C ARG A 88 -2.43 9.70 -15.23
N ARG A 89 -2.71 8.39 -15.31
CA ARG A 89 -1.80 7.43 -15.92
C ARG A 89 -1.72 7.65 -17.44
N ASP A 90 -2.83 7.98 -18.09
CA ASP A 90 -2.87 8.28 -19.51
C ASP A 90 -2.07 9.56 -19.84
N ARG A 91 -2.17 10.59 -19.00
CA ARG A 91 -1.33 11.78 -19.09
C ARG A 91 0.16 11.46 -18.95
N LEU A 92 0.52 10.61 -17.98
CA LEU A 92 1.92 10.16 -17.83
C LEU A 92 2.41 9.43 -19.09
N ARG A 93 1.58 8.61 -19.74
CA ARG A 93 1.92 7.93 -21.01
C ARG A 93 2.17 8.92 -22.14
N GLU A 94 1.30 9.93 -22.28
CA GLU A 94 1.45 10.97 -23.30
C GLU A 94 2.75 11.74 -23.12
N LEU A 95 3.04 12.18 -21.89
CA LEU A 95 4.27 12.91 -21.56
C LEU A 95 5.54 12.09 -21.88
N LEU A 96 5.57 10.81 -21.50
CA LEU A 96 6.70 9.94 -21.79
C LEU A 96 6.88 9.68 -23.29
N THR A 97 5.78 9.57 -24.04
CA THR A 97 5.83 9.40 -25.50
C THR A 97 6.37 10.66 -26.19
N ASP A 98 5.94 11.84 -25.75
CA ASP A 98 6.43 13.11 -26.29
C ASP A 98 7.91 13.34 -25.96
N MET A 99 8.38 12.91 -24.78
CA MET A 99 9.79 12.92 -24.43
C MET A 99 10.62 11.95 -25.28
N ALA A 100 10.11 10.75 -25.52
CA ALA A 100 10.76 9.75 -26.38
C ALA A 100 10.90 10.23 -27.83
N ASP A 101 9.86 10.86 -28.38
CA ASP A 101 9.88 11.45 -29.73
C ASP A 101 10.91 12.58 -29.85
N GLN A 102 11.17 13.34 -28.78
CA GLN A 102 12.15 14.43 -28.77
C GLN A 102 13.59 13.94 -28.58
N GLN A 103 13.79 12.87 -27.81
CA GLN A 103 15.13 12.35 -27.47
C GLN A 103 15.59 11.22 -28.40
N GLY A 104 14.72 10.70 -29.28
CA GLY A 104 15.09 9.73 -30.32
C GLY A 104 15.47 8.35 -29.80
N GLY A 105 15.04 7.99 -28.59
CA GLY A 105 15.35 6.72 -27.95
C GLY A 105 14.13 6.17 -27.21
N ASP A 106 14.05 4.83 -27.14
CA ASP A 106 13.06 4.13 -26.34
C ASP A 106 13.36 4.42 -24.87
N ILE A 107 12.50 5.21 -24.21
CA ILE A 107 12.60 5.44 -22.78
C ILE A 107 12.02 4.21 -22.11
N GLU A 108 12.83 3.16 -22.03
CA GLU A 108 12.54 2.02 -21.17
C GLU A 108 12.43 2.56 -19.75
N MET A 109 11.21 2.54 -19.20
CA MET A 109 11.02 2.82 -17.80
C MET A 109 11.59 1.65 -17.01
N GLU A 110 12.83 1.80 -16.56
CA GLU A 110 13.28 1.06 -15.39
C GLU A 110 12.26 1.36 -14.29
N GLU A 111 11.54 0.30 -13.89
CA GLU A 111 10.89 0.30 -12.59
C GLU A 111 11.97 0.74 -11.61
N PRO A 112 11.76 1.83 -10.87
CA PRO A 112 12.65 2.06 -9.75
C PRO A 112 12.41 0.83 -8.88
N GLU A 113 13.38 -0.07 -8.84
CA GLU A 113 13.50 -1.02 -7.75
C GLU A 113 13.29 -0.13 -6.54
N ALA A 114 12.13 -0.29 -5.91
CA ALA A 114 11.96 0.21 -4.58
C ALA A 114 12.97 -0.59 -3.79
N GLU A 115 14.21 -0.12 -3.76
CA GLU A 115 15.07 -0.20 -2.61
C GLU A 115 14.15 0.28 -1.49
N ALA A 116 13.45 -0.69 -0.89
CA ALA A 116 13.13 -0.63 0.50
C ALA A 116 14.49 -0.55 1.18
N GLU A 117 15.11 0.65 1.13
CA GLU A 117 15.96 1.13 2.18
C GLU A 117 15.10 0.93 3.41
N ASP A 118 15.38 -0.19 4.05
CA ASP A 118 15.15 -0.39 5.46
C ASP A 118 15.68 0.88 6.15
N GLU A 119 14.83 1.91 6.26
CA GLU A 119 14.92 3.01 7.22
C GLU A 119 14.78 2.41 8.62
N ARG A 120 15.59 1.38 8.93
CA ARG A 120 15.94 0.99 10.27
C ARG A 120 16.70 2.18 10.80
N GLN A 121 15.96 3.13 11.37
CA GLN A 121 16.48 4.23 12.17
C GLN A 121 17.65 3.68 12.97
N GLU A 122 18.88 4.02 12.55
CA GLU A 122 20.06 3.49 13.19
C GLU A 122 20.02 3.94 14.66
N GLU A 123 20.02 2.97 15.58
CA GLU A 123 19.96 3.25 17.02
C GLU A 123 21.25 3.94 17.46
N PHE A 124 21.23 5.28 17.46
CA PHE A 124 22.36 6.09 17.88
C PHE A 124 22.32 6.38 19.38
N TYR A 125 23.37 5.97 20.09
CA TYR A 125 23.53 6.25 21.52
C TYR A 125 24.33 7.54 21.73
N THR A 126 23.73 8.50 22.43
CA THR A 126 24.42 9.71 22.89
C THR A 126 24.84 9.58 24.35
N VAL A 127 26.01 10.13 24.67
CA VAL A 127 26.46 10.22 26.06
C VAL A 127 25.57 11.22 26.80
N GLY A 128 24.97 10.78 27.90
CA GLY A 128 24.15 11.62 28.77
C GLY A 128 25.00 12.43 29.77
N SER A 129 24.40 13.44 30.39
CA SER A 129 25.02 14.21 31.48
C SER A 129 25.22 13.36 32.75
N ASP A 130 26.14 13.79 33.61
CA ASP A 130 26.40 13.11 34.88
C ASP A 130 25.18 13.11 35.82
N GLU A 131 24.36 14.16 35.77
CA GLU A 131 23.09 14.25 36.51
C GLU A 131 22.11 13.15 36.07
N LEU A 132 22.01 12.90 34.76
CA LEU A 132 21.16 11.83 34.22
C LEU A 132 21.65 10.46 34.69
N LEU A 133 22.96 10.26 34.76
CA LEU A 133 23.56 9.03 35.26
C LEU A 133 23.24 8.82 36.75
N ALA A 134 23.36 9.87 37.57
CA ALA A 134 23.00 9.82 38.99
C ALA A 134 21.49 9.52 39.18
N ALA A 135 20.62 10.16 38.40
CA ALA A 135 19.18 9.88 38.42
C ALA A 135 18.85 8.44 37.98
N ARG A 136 19.51 7.91 36.95
CA ARG A 136 19.34 6.51 36.56
C ARG A 136 19.75 5.54 37.67
N LYS A 137 20.84 5.82 38.38
CA LYS A 137 21.25 5.05 39.56
C LYS A 137 20.21 5.11 40.67
N SER A 138 19.66 6.28 40.97
CA SER A 138 18.62 6.40 42.01
C SER A 138 17.33 5.65 41.63
N ILE A 139 16.90 5.75 40.37
CA ILE A 139 15.78 4.98 39.82
C ILE A 139 16.06 3.47 39.93
N ALA A 140 17.27 3.01 39.61
CA ALA A 140 17.65 1.60 39.74
C ALA A 140 17.59 1.14 41.21
N HIS A 141 18.18 1.91 42.14
CA HIS A 141 18.11 1.60 43.58
C HIS A 141 16.69 1.58 44.12
N TYR A 142 15.78 2.41 43.60
CA TYR A 142 14.37 2.39 43.98
C TYR A 142 13.59 1.23 43.34
N SER A 143 13.79 0.97 42.05
CA SER A 143 12.96 0.05 41.27
C SER A 143 13.36 -1.42 41.43
N LEU A 144 14.66 -1.74 41.51
CA LEU A 144 15.17 -3.10 41.61
C LEU A 144 14.68 -3.86 42.86
N PRO A 145 14.74 -3.32 44.09
CA PRO A 145 14.23 -4.04 45.26
C PRO A 145 12.71 -4.24 45.19
N ARG A 146 11.96 -3.28 44.64
CA ARG A 146 10.51 -3.40 44.43
C ARG A 146 10.17 -4.45 43.38
N ALA A 147 10.96 -4.53 42.30
CA ALA A 147 10.81 -5.57 41.29
C ALA A 147 11.07 -6.96 41.88
N LYS A 148 12.12 -7.10 42.71
CA LYS A 148 12.41 -8.33 43.45
C LYS A 148 11.24 -8.74 44.34
N ALA A 149 10.70 -7.81 45.15
CA ALA A 149 9.55 -8.05 46.01
C ALA A 149 8.30 -8.45 45.22
N ARG A 150 8.04 -7.77 44.09
CA ARG A 150 6.93 -8.11 43.19
C ARG A 150 7.08 -9.52 42.62
N ILE A 151 8.26 -9.90 42.14
CA ILE A 151 8.51 -11.25 41.60
C ILE A 151 8.38 -12.32 42.70
N ALA A 152 8.90 -12.06 43.91
CA ALA A 152 8.75 -12.97 45.04
C ALA A 152 7.26 -13.23 45.35
N ARG A 153 6.47 -12.16 45.46
CA ARG A 153 5.02 -12.27 45.65
C ARG A 153 4.33 -13.05 44.53
N LEU A 154 4.69 -12.78 43.27
CA LEU A 154 4.12 -13.49 42.12
C LEU A 154 4.46 -14.99 42.13
N ARG A 155 5.66 -15.37 42.57
CA ARG A 155 6.05 -16.78 42.72
C ARG A 155 5.23 -17.48 43.81
N GLU A 156 5.06 -16.82 44.95
CA GLU A 156 4.19 -17.32 46.02
C GLU A 156 2.74 -17.47 45.52
N GLU A 157 2.20 -16.45 44.84
CA GLU A 157 0.87 -16.47 44.24
C GLU A 157 0.71 -17.57 43.18
N SER A 158 1.75 -17.86 42.38
CA SER A 158 1.72 -18.91 41.36
C SER A 158 1.59 -20.33 41.93
N THR A 159 1.92 -20.51 43.21
CA THR A 159 1.80 -21.80 43.90
C THR A 159 0.35 -22.07 44.34
N ILE A 160 -0.50 -21.04 44.35
CA ILE A 160 -1.89 -21.14 44.80
C ILE A 160 -2.71 -21.95 43.79
N PRO A 161 -3.55 -22.92 44.24
CA PRO A 161 -4.35 -23.72 43.33
C PRO A 161 -5.46 -22.91 42.64
N LEU A 162 -5.79 -23.28 41.39
CA LEU A 162 -6.77 -22.61 40.54
C LEU A 162 -8.13 -22.40 41.22
N ARG A 163 -8.59 -23.36 42.00
CA ARG A 163 -9.89 -23.29 42.71
C ARG A 163 -9.96 -22.07 43.65
N THR A 164 -8.85 -21.72 44.29
CA THR A 164 -8.74 -20.54 45.17
C THR A 164 -8.79 -19.25 44.36
N HIS A 165 -8.13 -19.20 43.21
CA HIS A 165 -8.21 -18.04 42.29
C HIS A 165 -9.63 -17.81 41.79
N VAL A 166 -10.36 -18.86 41.40
CA VAL A 166 -11.75 -18.75 40.95
C VAL A 166 -12.65 -18.23 42.07
N LYS A 167 -12.50 -18.73 43.30
CA LYS A 167 -13.25 -18.25 44.47
C LYS A 167 -12.96 -16.78 44.76
N HIS A 168 -11.68 -16.39 44.75
CA HIS A 168 -11.26 -15.01 44.99
C HIS A 168 -11.82 -14.06 43.92
N ARG A 169 -11.71 -14.43 42.63
CA ARG A 169 -12.26 -13.62 41.52
C ARG A 169 -13.77 -13.46 41.61
N LYS A 170 -14.51 -14.51 41.97
CA LYS A 170 -15.97 -14.40 42.20
C LYS A 170 -16.30 -13.43 43.33
N ALA A 171 -15.57 -13.49 44.45
CA ALA A 171 -15.78 -12.58 45.57
C ALA A 171 -15.43 -11.12 45.23
N VAL A 172 -14.38 -10.89 44.42
CA VAL A 172 -14.06 -9.53 43.92
C VAL A 172 -15.15 -9.06 42.97
N ARG A 173 -15.63 -9.91 42.06
CA ARG A 173 -16.69 -9.58 41.12
C ARG A 173 -17.98 -9.18 41.85
N GLU A 174 -18.40 -9.94 42.85
CA GLU A 174 -19.58 -9.64 43.67
C GLU A 174 -19.46 -8.27 44.37
N LYS A 175 -18.26 -7.92 44.87
CA LYS A 175 -18.02 -6.57 45.42
C LYS A 175 -18.10 -5.50 44.34
N LEU A 176 -17.57 -5.76 43.15
CA LEU A 176 -17.56 -4.83 42.03
C LEU A 176 -18.95 -4.64 41.39
N GLU A 177 -19.80 -5.66 41.44
CA GLU A 177 -21.18 -5.62 40.92
C GLU A 177 -22.03 -4.54 41.61
N GLY A 178 -21.70 -4.18 42.87
CA GLY A 178 -22.39 -3.11 43.60
C GLY A 178 -21.90 -1.69 43.31
N PHE A 179 -20.90 -1.51 42.44
CA PHE A 179 -20.44 -0.17 42.08
C PHE A 179 -21.38 0.42 41.03
N ASP A 180 -22.15 1.41 41.44
CA ASP A 180 -22.98 2.22 40.57
C ASP A 180 -22.59 3.70 40.70
N LEU A 181 -23.06 4.53 39.76
CA LEU A 181 -22.88 5.97 39.82
C LEU A 181 -23.60 6.53 41.05
N TYR A 182 -22.85 6.77 42.11
CA TYR A 182 -23.38 7.44 43.30
C TYR A 182 -23.77 8.89 43.02
N GLY A 183 -23.03 9.57 42.15
CA GLY A 183 -23.33 10.93 41.72
C GLY A 183 -22.38 11.43 40.64
N SER A 184 -22.85 12.39 39.85
CA SER A 184 -22.06 13.13 38.87
C SER A 184 -21.99 14.60 39.28
N GLN A 185 -20.81 15.20 39.18
CA GLN A 185 -20.60 16.62 39.45
C GLN A 185 -20.19 17.32 38.16
N ILE A 186 -20.91 18.37 37.79
CA ILE A 186 -20.55 19.23 36.66
C ILE A 186 -19.36 20.07 37.11
N ALA A 187 -18.21 19.81 36.51
CA ALA A 187 -16.96 20.47 36.88
C ALA A 187 -16.67 21.73 36.03
N GLY A 188 -17.16 21.80 34.79
CA GLY A 188 -17.05 23.01 33.95
C GLY A 188 -17.45 22.77 32.48
N GLU A 189 -17.41 23.83 31.66
CA GLU A 189 -17.81 23.80 30.24
C GLU A 189 -16.73 23.23 29.30
N ARG A 190 -15.47 23.17 29.75
CA ARG A 190 -14.35 22.65 28.95
C ARG A 190 -14.00 21.22 29.38
N PRO A 191 -13.56 20.34 28.45
CA PRO A 191 -13.12 18.99 28.79
C PRO A 191 -11.95 19.01 29.78
N TRP A 192 -11.99 18.10 30.75
CA TRP A 192 -10.95 17.94 31.76
C TRP A 192 -9.88 16.96 31.28
N TRP A 193 -8.61 17.37 31.38
CA TRP A 193 -7.45 16.52 31.04
C TRP A 193 -6.86 15.81 32.26
N TYR A 194 -7.08 16.34 33.47
CA TYR A 194 -6.74 15.70 34.73
C TYR A 194 -7.76 16.11 35.79
N LYS A 195 -8.08 15.23 36.74
CA LYS A 195 -8.99 15.52 37.85
C LYS A 195 -8.25 16.30 38.92
N ILE A 196 -8.62 17.56 39.17
CA ILE A 196 -8.16 18.31 40.35
C ILE A 196 -8.98 17.81 41.53
N VAL A 197 -8.31 17.15 42.48
CA VAL A 197 -8.92 16.79 43.76
C VAL A 197 -8.45 17.84 44.77
N ASP A 198 -9.12 18.99 44.79
CA ASP A 198 -8.93 19.93 45.88
C ASP A 198 -9.73 19.42 47.09
N CYS A 199 -8.98 19.06 48.13
CA CYS A 199 -9.51 18.67 49.44
C CYS A 199 -9.94 19.95 50.15
N ALA A 200 -11.24 20.11 50.39
CA ALA A 200 -11.79 21.11 51.31
C ALA A 200 -12.10 20.44 52.66
#